data_AF-A0A964MBA5-F1
#
_entry.id   AF-A0A964MBA5-F1
#
_cell.length_a   1.000
_cell.length_b   1.000
_cell.length_c   1.000
_cell.angle_alpha   90.00
_cell.angle_beta   90.00
_cell.angle_gamma   90.00
#
_symmetry.space_group_name_H-M   'P 1'
#
loop_
_entity.id
_entity.type
_entity.pdbx_description
1 polymer ?
#
loop_
_entity_poly.entity_id
_entity_poly.type
_entity_poly.pdbx_seq_one_letter_code
_entity_poly.pdbx_strand_id
1 'polypeptide(L)'
;LQIGLGGWVSSNYAALACPAFPACREGQWLPVDSATAIHLAHRLGALLVVLAVGVFANALWRRRRAGPALLLAAALTLQVGLGIANVLLQLPLPLAVAHNSGAALLLCALVATNLRLTSQWTAVRSLKSCREGRLAPL
;
A
#
# COMPACT_ATOMS: atom_id res chain seq x y z
N LEU A 1 0.45 6.47 -5.95
CA LEU A 1 1.45 5.95 -6.90
C LEU A 1 1.16 4.50 -7.32
N GLN A 2 1.21 3.52 -6.39
CA GLN A 2 1.12 2.10 -6.75
C GLN A 2 -0.19 1.68 -7.44
N ILE A 3 -1.34 2.26 -7.06
CA ILE A 3 -2.62 2.05 -7.77
C ILE A 3 -2.51 2.52 -9.23
N GLY A 4 -1.86 3.67 -9.46
CA GLY A 4 -1.59 4.19 -10.80
C GLY A 4 -0.64 3.29 -11.59
N LEU A 5 0.42 2.76 -10.96
CA LEU A 5 1.30 1.77 -11.60
C LEU A 5 0.52 0.49 -11.96
N GLY A 6 -0.42 0.05 -11.11
CA GLY A 6 -1.32 -1.07 -11.43
C GLY A 6 -2.24 -0.77 -12.62
N GLY A 7 -2.81 0.44 -12.68
CA GLY A 7 -3.57 0.90 -13.86
C GLY A 7 -2.72 0.91 -15.13
N TRP A 8 -1.47 1.37 -15.03
CA TRP A 8 -0.55 1.42 -16.16
C TRP A 8 -0.20 0.02 -16.69
N VAL A 9 0.00 -0.98 -15.80
CA VAL A 9 0.15 -2.39 -16.17
C VAL A 9 -1.06 -2.90 -16.96
N SER A 10 -2.27 -2.65 -16.45
CA SER A 10 -3.52 -3.09 -17.09
C SER A 10 -3.73 -2.46 -18.47
N SER A 11 -3.46 -1.16 -18.61
CA SER A 11 -3.61 -0.44 -19.89
C SER A 11 -2.62 -0.89 -20.98
N ASN A 12 -1.50 -1.50 -20.60
CA ASN A 12 -0.50 -2.03 -21.54
C ASN A 12 -0.56 -3.56 -21.66
N TYR A 13 -1.59 -4.20 -21.10
CA TYR A 13 -1.73 -5.66 -21.08
C TYR A 13 -0.50 -6.39 -20.51
N ALA A 14 0.24 -5.73 -19.62
CA ALA A 14 1.52 -6.20 -19.09
C ALA A 14 1.37 -7.10 -17.84
N ALA A 15 0.14 -7.39 -17.41
CA ALA A 15 -0.14 -8.11 -16.16
C ALA A 15 0.44 -9.54 -16.10
N LEU A 16 0.61 -10.18 -17.27
CA LEU A 16 1.16 -11.53 -17.39
C LEU A 16 2.58 -11.55 -18.00
N ALA A 17 3.24 -10.40 -18.13
CA ALA A 17 4.60 -10.32 -18.68
C ALA A 17 5.63 -11.09 -17.83
N CYS A 18 5.34 -11.29 -16.53
CA CYS A 18 6.14 -12.13 -15.62
C CYS A 18 5.24 -13.16 -14.95
N PRO A 19 5.07 -14.37 -15.51
CA PRO A 19 4.19 -15.39 -14.95
C PRO A 19 4.80 -16.12 -13.74
N ALA A 20 6.09 -15.95 -13.48
CA ALA A 20 6.78 -16.55 -12.35
C ALA A 20 6.95 -15.55 -11.18
N PHE A 21 7.11 -16.11 -9.97
CA PHE A 21 7.43 -15.39 -8.74
C PHE A 21 8.46 -16.21 -7.92
N PRO A 22 9.54 -15.60 -7.37
CA PRO A 22 9.86 -14.18 -7.34
C PRO A 22 10.53 -13.64 -8.62
N ALA A 23 11.20 -14.51 -9.38
CA ALA A 23 11.84 -14.13 -10.65
C ALA A 23 10.81 -13.98 -11.79
N CYS A 24 11.05 -13.08 -12.74
CA CYS A 24 10.16 -12.89 -13.90
C CYS A 24 10.29 -14.03 -14.93
N ARG A 25 11.53 -14.51 -15.15
CA ARG A 25 11.91 -15.64 -16.00
C ARG A 25 13.15 -16.31 -15.38
N GLU A 26 13.33 -17.61 -15.54
CA GLU A 26 14.54 -18.30 -15.06
C GLU A 26 15.79 -17.73 -15.76
N GLY A 27 16.71 -17.13 -14.99
CA GLY A 27 18.04 -16.73 -15.48
C GLY A 27 18.18 -15.34 -16.13
N GLN A 28 17.11 -14.55 -16.30
CA GLN A 28 17.20 -13.18 -16.86
C GLN A 28 16.74 -12.11 -15.86
N TRP A 29 17.66 -11.20 -15.52
CA TRP A 29 17.44 -10.12 -14.54
C TRP A 29 17.05 -8.78 -15.17
N LEU A 30 17.30 -8.59 -16.47
CA LEU A 30 16.95 -7.35 -17.18
C LEU A 30 15.67 -7.53 -18.02
N PRO A 31 14.81 -6.50 -18.08
CA PRO A 31 13.65 -6.51 -18.97
C PRO A 31 14.11 -6.57 -20.42
N VAL A 32 13.64 -7.57 -21.15
CA VAL A 32 13.92 -7.75 -22.59
C VAL A 32 12.90 -7.01 -23.47
N ASP A 33 11.77 -6.61 -22.90
CA ASP A 33 10.70 -5.86 -23.56
C ASP A 33 10.04 -4.83 -22.61
N SER A 34 9.24 -3.93 -23.19
CA SER A 34 8.56 -2.86 -22.47
C SER A 34 7.50 -3.37 -21.49
N ALA A 35 6.78 -4.44 -21.83
CA ALA A 35 5.77 -5.04 -20.96
C ALA A 35 6.39 -5.60 -19.68
N THR A 36 7.54 -6.28 -19.78
CA THR A 36 8.31 -6.78 -18.65
C THR A 36 8.80 -5.62 -17.79
N ALA A 37 9.31 -4.55 -18.40
CA ALA A 37 9.75 -3.37 -17.67
C ALA A 37 8.61 -2.72 -16.85
N ILE A 38 7.43 -2.57 -17.46
CA ILE A 38 6.23 -2.03 -16.80
C ILE A 38 5.80 -2.92 -15.63
N HIS A 39 5.77 -4.24 -15.82
CA HIS A 39 5.37 -5.17 -14.77
C HIS A 39 6.40 -5.23 -13.62
N LEU A 40 7.70 -5.17 -13.93
CA LEU A 40 8.76 -5.05 -12.92
C LEU A 40 8.67 -3.74 -12.14
N ALA A 41 8.39 -2.62 -12.81
CA ALA A 41 8.18 -1.33 -12.14
C ALA A 41 7.03 -1.41 -11.12
N HIS A 42 5.93 -2.09 -11.47
CA HIS A 42 4.86 -2.38 -10.53
C HIS A 42 5.32 -3.24 -9.35
N ARG A 43 6.08 -4.33 -9.58
CA ARG A 43 6.62 -5.18 -8.49
C ARG A 43 7.55 -4.41 -7.55
N LEU A 44 8.46 -3.59 -8.09
CA LEU A 44 9.36 -2.74 -7.32
C LEU A 44 8.60 -1.71 -6.49
N GLY A 45 7.58 -1.06 -7.10
CA GLY A 45 6.69 -0.16 -6.39
C GLY A 45 5.93 -0.86 -5.25
N ALA A 46 5.52 -2.12 -5.45
CA ALA A 46 4.85 -2.91 -4.41
C ALA A 46 5.78 -3.16 -3.21
N LEU A 47 7.06 -3.48 -3.45
CA LEU A 47 8.06 -3.63 -2.38
C LEU A 47 8.22 -2.32 -1.58
N LEU A 48 8.28 -1.18 -2.26
CA LEU A 48 8.34 0.13 -1.59
C LEU A 48 7.10 0.38 -0.72
N VAL A 49 5.90 0.07 -1.23
CA VAL A 49 4.65 0.19 -0.45
C VAL A 49 4.64 -0.74 0.75
N VAL A 50 5.06 -1.99 0.59
CA VAL A 50 5.15 -2.97 1.70
C VAL A 50 6.07 -2.44 2.79
N LEU A 51 7.23 -1.93 2.43
CA LEU A 51 8.17 -1.35 3.40
C LEU A 51 7.58 -0.11 4.08
N ALA A 52 7.05 0.84 3.32
CA ALA A 52 6.52 2.09 3.88
C ALA A 52 5.32 1.85 4.81
N VAL A 53 4.32 1.07 4.36
CA VAL A 53 3.12 0.77 5.15
C VAL A 53 3.47 -0.17 6.31
N GLY A 54 4.37 -1.13 6.12
CA GLY A 54 4.84 -2.02 7.18
C GLY A 54 5.57 -1.27 8.30
N VAL A 55 6.46 -0.34 7.95
CA VAL A 55 7.13 0.55 8.91
C VAL A 55 6.11 1.41 9.65
N PHE A 56 5.12 1.98 8.95
CA PHE A 56 4.08 2.78 9.57
C PHE A 56 3.18 1.96 10.53
N ALA A 57 2.74 0.78 10.12
CA ALA A 57 1.96 -0.13 10.96
C ALA A 57 2.74 -0.55 12.21
N ASN A 58 4.02 -0.88 12.05
CA ASN A 58 4.93 -1.18 13.16
C ASN A 58 5.13 0.03 14.09
N ALA A 59 5.26 1.24 13.56
CA ALA A 59 5.33 2.45 14.38
C ALA A 59 4.05 2.67 15.20
N LEU A 60 2.86 2.40 14.63
CA LEU A 60 1.59 2.43 15.35
C LEU A 60 1.53 1.37 16.46
N TRP A 61 2.02 0.16 16.16
CA TRP A 61 2.12 -0.93 17.14
C TRP A 61 2.99 -0.53 18.34
N ARG A 62 4.19 0.02 18.08
CA ARG A 62 5.10 0.52 19.13
C ARG A 62 4.48 1.64 19.97
N ARG A 63 3.59 2.46 19.37
CA ARG A 63 2.82 3.52 20.06
C ARG A 63 1.52 3.01 20.71
N ARG A 64 1.37 1.69 20.89
CA ARG A 64 0.21 1.03 21.51
C ARG A 64 -1.12 1.29 20.79
N ARG A 65 -1.09 1.63 19.50
CA ARG A 65 -2.28 1.79 18.63
C ARG A 65 -2.53 0.49 17.85
N ALA A 66 -2.84 -0.59 18.57
CA ALA A 66 -2.92 -1.94 18.01
C ALA A 66 -4.03 -2.09 16.94
N GLY A 67 -5.20 -1.48 17.12
CA GLY A 67 -6.31 -1.55 16.16
C GLY A 67 -5.93 -1.12 14.73
N PRO A 68 -5.52 0.14 14.49
CA PRO A 68 -5.10 0.58 13.16
C PRO A 68 -3.83 -0.13 12.66
N ALA A 69 -2.91 -0.51 13.56
CA ALA A 69 -1.74 -1.29 13.18
C ALA A 69 -2.11 -2.65 12.58
N LEU A 70 -2.99 -3.41 13.25
CA LEU A 70 -3.46 -4.71 12.79
C LEU A 70 -4.29 -4.60 11.51
N LEU A 71 -5.18 -3.61 11.41
CA LEU A 71 -5.97 -3.37 10.20
C LEU A 71 -5.07 -3.16 8.98
N LEU A 72 -4.07 -2.27 9.10
CA LEU A 72 -3.15 -1.99 7.99
C LEU A 72 -2.25 -3.19 7.68
N ALA A 73 -1.74 -3.89 8.68
CA ALA A 73 -0.92 -5.08 8.48
C ALA A 73 -1.69 -6.20 7.80
N ALA A 74 -2.92 -6.48 8.25
CA ALA A 74 -3.78 -7.51 7.67
C ALA A 74 -4.19 -7.16 6.24
N ALA A 75 -4.65 -5.93 6.00
CA ALA A 75 -5.01 -5.47 4.65
C ALA A 75 -3.81 -5.49 3.69
N LEU A 76 -2.62 -5.09 4.14
CA LEU A 76 -1.39 -5.17 3.34
C LEU A 76 -1.03 -6.63 3.00
N THR A 77 -1.12 -7.53 3.98
CA THR A 77 -0.80 -8.95 3.80
C THR A 77 -1.75 -9.59 2.80
N LEU A 78 -3.06 -9.32 2.96
CA LEU A 78 -4.08 -9.77 2.01
C LEU A 78 -3.82 -9.22 0.61
N GLN A 79 -3.47 -7.93 0.48
CA GLN A 79 -3.22 -7.30 -0.81
C GLN A 79 -2.03 -7.91 -1.55
N VAL A 80 -0.94 -8.21 -0.84
CA VAL A 80 0.23 -8.91 -1.40
C VAL A 80 -0.17 -10.32 -1.84
N GLY A 81 -0.91 -11.05 -1.00
CA GLY A 81 -1.44 -12.37 -1.34
C GLY A 81 -2.30 -12.37 -2.60
N LEU A 82 -3.24 -11.43 -2.71
CA LEU A 82 -4.09 -11.25 -3.91
C LEU A 82 -3.26 -10.89 -5.15
N GLY A 83 -2.20 -10.09 -4.99
CA GLY A 83 -1.29 -9.73 -6.10
C GLY A 83 -0.50 -10.92 -6.61
N ILE A 84 0.05 -11.74 -5.71
CA ILE A 84 0.75 -12.98 -6.06
C ILE A 84 -0.22 -13.97 -6.70
N ALA A 85 -1.42 -14.12 -6.14
CA ALA A 85 -2.45 -15.01 -6.67
C ALA A 85 -2.89 -14.62 -8.09
N ASN A 86 -2.97 -13.33 -8.43
CA ASN A 86 -3.23 -12.88 -9.79
C ASN A 86 -2.16 -13.36 -10.80
N VAL A 87 -0.89 -13.42 -10.40
CA VAL A 87 0.18 -13.92 -11.26
C VAL A 87 0.11 -15.45 -11.38
N LEU A 88 0.01 -16.16 -10.25
CA LEU A 88 0.05 -17.62 -10.22
C LEU A 88 -1.18 -18.28 -10.84
N LEU A 89 -2.36 -17.65 -10.72
CA LEU A 89 -3.63 -18.18 -11.23
C LEU A 89 -3.99 -17.62 -12.61
N GLN A 90 -3.05 -16.95 -13.29
CA GLN A 90 -3.24 -16.41 -14.64
C GLN A 90 -4.37 -15.39 -14.77
N LEU A 91 -4.38 -14.39 -13.89
CA LEU A 91 -5.27 -13.23 -13.92
C LEU A 91 -6.79 -13.55 -14.01
N PRO A 92 -7.34 -14.39 -13.11
CA PRO A 92 -8.78 -14.60 -13.10
C PRO A 92 -9.48 -13.29 -12.68
N LEU A 93 -10.46 -12.86 -13.47
CA LEU A 93 -11.15 -11.57 -13.28
C LEU A 93 -11.61 -11.30 -11.84
N PRO A 94 -12.18 -12.28 -11.09
CA PRO A 94 -12.57 -12.05 -9.70
C PRO A 94 -11.39 -11.66 -8.79
N LEU A 95 -10.21 -12.24 -8.98
CA LEU A 95 -9.02 -11.89 -8.19
C LEU A 95 -8.45 -10.54 -8.59
N ALA A 96 -8.50 -10.19 -9.87
CA ALA A 96 -8.08 -8.87 -10.34
C ALA A 96 -8.96 -7.78 -9.72
N VAL A 97 -10.27 -7.98 -9.70
CA VAL A 97 -11.24 -7.09 -9.05
C VAL A 97 -11.01 -7.04 -7.55
N ALA A 98 -10.84 -8.19 -6.88
CA ALA A 98 -10.58 -8.26 -5.44
C ALA A 98 -9.29 -7.53 -5.07
N HIS A 99 -8.22 -7.68 -5.86
CA HIS A 99 -6.97 -6.97 -5.68
C HIS A 99 -7.15 -5.45 -5.81
N ASN A 100 -7.85 -4.98 -6.84
CA ASN A 100 -8.05 -3.53 -7.03
C ASN A 100 -8.90 -2.91 -5.91
N SER A 101 -10.00 -3.58 -5.55
CA SER A 101 -10.85 -3.16 -4.42
C SER A 101 -10.10 -3.18 -3.10
N GLY A 102 -9.28 -4.21 -2.86
CA GLY A 102 -8.40 -4.31 -1.70
C GLY A 102 -7.38 -3.16 -1.60
N ALA A 103 -6.79 -2.74 -2.73
CA ALA A 103 -5.87 -1.62 -2.77
C ALA A 103 -6.56 -0.30 -2.39
N ALA A 104 -7.79 -0.08 -2.88
CA ALA A 104 -8.59 1.09 -2.53
C ALA A 104 -8.95 1.11 -1.04
N LEU A 105 -9.36 -0.03 -0.48
CA LEU A 105 -9.68 -0.15 0.95
C LEU A 105 -8.45 0.07 1.84
N LEU A 106 -7.28 -0.48 1.46
CA LEU A 106 -6.03 -0.24 2.15
C LEU A 106 -5.66 1.25 2.15
N LEU A 107 -5.81 1.93 1.02
CA LEU A 107 -5.57 3.38 0.91
C LEU A 107 -6.53 4.17 1.81
N CYS A 108 -7.82 3.85 1.79
CA CYS A 108 -8.81 4.48 2.66
C CYS A 108 -8.48 4.29 4.14
N ALA A 109 -8.08 3.08 4.55
CA ALA A 109 -7.67 2.79 5.93
C ALA A 109 -6.41 3.59 6.33
N LEU A 110 -5.44 3.71 5.43
CA LEU A 110 -4.23 4.49 5.65
C LEU A 110 -4.53 5.97 5.82
N VAL A 111 -5.32 6.56 4.91
CA VAL A 111 -5.74 7.97 4.97
C VAL A 111 -6.56 8.24 6.22
N ALA A 112 -7.55 7.39 6.52
CA ALA A 112 -8.37 7.55 7.73
C ALA A 112 -7.52 7.48 9.01
N THR A 113 -6.54 6.58 9.06
CA THR A 113 -5.60 6.48 10.19
C THR A 113 -4.74 7.75 10.30
N ASN A 114 -4.20 8.23 9.18
CA ASN A 114 -3.38 9.44 9.14
C ASN A 114 -4.16 10.68 9.60
N LEU A 115 -5.39 10.86 9.10
CA LEU A 115 -6.27 11.97 9.50
C LEU A 115 -6.63 11.91 10.99
N ARG A 116 -6.92 10.71 11.53
CA ARG A 116 -7.20 10.53 12.96
C ARG A 116 -5.98 10.88 13.82
N LEU A 117 -4.78 10.48 13.39
CA LEU A 117 -3.53 10.83 14.10
C LEU A 117 -3.29 12.34 14.10
N THR A 118 -3.44 12.99 12.94
CA THR A 118 -3.24 14.44 12.79
C THR A 118 -4.28 15.23 13.58
N SER A 119 -5.56 14.83 13.54
CA SER A 119 -6.64 15.43 14.34
C SER A 119 -6.38 15.34 15.85
N GLN A 120 -5.89 14.20 16.33
CA GLN A 120 -5.51 14.07 17.74
C GLN A 120 -4.31 14.94 18.10
N TRP A 121 -3.33 15.04 17.20
CA TRP A 121 -2.15 15.87 17.42
C TRP A 121 -2.50 17.37 17.47
N THR A 122 -3.36 17.85 16.57
CA THR A 122 -3.81 19.26 16.57
C THR A 122 -4.64 19.57 17.81
N ALA A 123 -5.55 18.68 18.22
CA ALA A 123 -6.32 18.84 19.45
C ALA A 123 -5.42 18.94 20.70
N VAL A 124 -4.46 18.02 20.84
CA VAL A 124 -3.49 18.03 21.96
C VAL A 124 -2.62 19.30 21.93
N ARG A 125 -2.19 19.76 20.75
CA ARG A 125 -1.39 20.98 20.61
C ARG A 125 -2.17 22.24 21.00
N SER A 126 -3.45 22.32 20.60
CA SER A 126 -4.33 23.44 20.94
C SER A 126 -4.53 23.54 22.47
N LEU A 127 -4.80 22.40 23.13
CA LEU A 127 -4.95 22.34 24.58
C LEU A 127 -3.68 22.79 25.33
N LYS A 128 -2.50 22.38 24.86
CA LYS A 128 -1.23 22.85 25.42
C LYS A 128 -1.07 24.37 25.29
N SER A 129 -1.41 24.92 24.13
CA SER A 129 -1.31 26.37 23.86
C SER A 129 -2.27 27.21 24.72
N CYS A 130 -3.49 26.72 25.00
CA CYS A 130 -4.40 27.35 25.97
C CYS A 130 -3.85 27.28 27.40
N ARG A 131 -3.31 26.12 27.80
CA ARG A 131 -2.73 25.95 29.14
C ARG A 131 -1.52 26.85 29.38
N GLU A 132 -0.73 27.09 28.34
CA GLU A 132 0.46 27.95 28.38
C GLU A 132 0.12 29.44 28.18
N GLY A 133 -1.16 29.82 28.19
CA GLY A 133 -1.61 31.21 28.09
C GLY A 133 -1.30 31.91 26.76
N ARG A 134 -0.90 31.15 25.72
CA ARG A 134 -0.52 31.69 24.41
C ARG A 134 -1.70 32.00 23.49
N LEU A 135 -2.88 31.48 23.81
CA LEU A 135 -4.14 31.80 23.15
C LEU A 135 -5.02 32.48 24.20
N ALA A 136 -5.08 33.82 24.19
CA ALA A 136 -6.12 34.53 24.91
C ALA A 136 -7.46 34.24 24.21
N PRO A 137 -8.52 33.83 24.93
CA PRO A 137 -9.85 33.80 24.35
C PRO A 137 -10.23 35.23 23.95
N LEU A 138 -10.66 35.41 22.70
CA LEU A 138 -11.28 36.64 22.20
C LEU A 138 -12.57 36.94 22.97
#